data_AF-A0A6C0ESK7-F1
#
_entry.id   AF-A0A6C0ESK7-F1
#
_cell.length_a   1.000
_cell.length_b   1.000
_cell.length_c   1.000
_cell.angle_alpha   90.00
_cell.angle_beta   90.00
_cell.angle_gamma   90.00
#
_symmetry.space_group_name_H-M   'P 1'
#
loop_
_entity.id
_entity.type
_entity.pdbx_description
1 polymer ?
#
loop_
_entity_poly.entity_id
_entity_poly.type
_entity_poly.pdbx_seq_one_letter_code
_entity_poly.pdbx_strand_id
1 'polypeptide(L)'
;MTTETPIMDKHSALSDKWKLWAHLPHNTDWSIKSYIDISTFTSVEDTIAITETLPAILVENCMLFVMREGIKPTWEDPKNRNGGCFSYRVSNKNVYKVWKDLTYVIVGGTISKHPNFVNSVTGITISPKKSFCIIKIWMSNCLHQNPGLVTPDLKGLTPQGCLFKKHTPEY
;
A
#
# COMPACT_ATOMS: atom_id res chain seq x y z
N MET A 1 -32.66 -10.50 -37.75
CA MET A 1 -31.53 -10.98 -36.93
C MET A 1 -30.70 -9.77 -36.57
N THR A 2 -30.93 -9.20 -35.39
CA THR A 2 -30.11 -8.12 -34.84
C THR A 2 -28.93 -8.76 -34.15
N THR A 3 -27.73 -8.54 -34.68
CA THR A 3 -26.48 -8.95 -34.05
C THR A 3 -26.27 -8.08 -32.81
N GLU A 4 -26.65 -8.58 -31.64
CA GLU A 4 -26.20 -8.03 -30.37
C GLU A 4 -24.68 -8.11 -30.35
N THR A 5 -24.04 -6.95 -30.40
CA THR A 5 -22.61 -6.86 -30.15
C THR A 5 -22.41 -7.13 -28.67
N PRO A 6 -21.57 -8.08 -28.24
CA PRO A 6 -21.33 -8.29 -26.82
C PRO A 6 -20.82 -6.98 -26.24
N ILE A 7 -21.49 -6.47 -25.21
CA ILE A 7 -20.97 -5.35 -24.42
C ILE A 7 -19.67 -5.88 -23.80
N MET A 8 -18.56 -5.54 -24.43
CA MET A 8 -17.24 -5.87 -23.91
C MET A 8 -17.10 -5.10 -22.60
N ASP A 9 -17.16 -5.82 -21.47
CA ASP A 9 -17.00 -5.25 -20.13
C ASP A 9 -15.76 -4.36 -20.14
N LYS A 10 -16.01 -3.05 -20.03
CA LYS A 10 -14.97 -2.04 -20.07
C LYS A 10 -14.26 -2.10 -18.73
N HIS A 11 -13.33 -3.05 -18.57
CA HIS A 11 -12.48 -3.13 -17.39
C HIS A 11 -11.93 -1.74 -17.10
N SER A 12 -12.23 -1.20 -15.92
CA SER A 12 -11.77 0.11 -15.51
C SER A 12 -10.29 -0.02 -15.13
N ALA A 13 -9.42 -0.06 -16.14
CA ALA A 13 -8.00 -0.28 -15.99
C ALA A 13 -7.39 0.80 -15.09
N LEU A 14 -6.50 0.38 -14.18
CA LEU A 14 -5.78 1.29 -13.31
C LEU A 14 -4.69 2.04 -14.09
N SER A 15 -4.37 3.26 -13.66
CA SER A 15 -3.24 4.02 -14.22
C SER A 15 -1.91 3.31 -13.98
N ASP A 16 -1.80 2.61 -12.85
CA ASP A 16 -0.65 1.80 -12.47
C ASP A 16 -1.12 0.44 -11.98
N LYS A 17 -0.34 -0.60 -12.28
CA LYS A 17 -0.54 -1.92 -11.68
C LYS A 17 0.10 -1.98 -10.31
N TRP A 18 -0.52 -2.72 -9.41
CA TRP A 18 -0.03 -2.90 -8.04
C TRP A 18 0.03 -4.38 -7.70
N LYS A 19 0.89 -4.76 -6.76
CA LYS A 19 1.04 -6.13 -6.28
C LYS A 19 0.82 -6.21 -4.78
N LEU A 20 0.01 -7.17 -4.35
CA LEU A 20 -0.16 -7.55 -2.95
C LEU A 20 0.90 -8.60 -2.58
N TRP A 21 1.67 -8.34 -1.54
CA TRP A 21 2.66 -9.25 -1.00
C TRP A 21 2.36 -9.58 0.46
N ALA A 22 2.81 -10.75 0.92
CA ALA A 22 2.89 -11.10 2.32
C ALA A 22 4.33 -11.44 2.73
N HIS A 23 4.64 -11.16 4.00
CA HIS A 23 5.80 -11.71 4.68
C HIS A 23 5.34 -12.29 6.03
N LEU A 24 5.81 -13.50 6.36
CA LEU A 24 5.32 -14.21 7.54
C LEU A 24 5.92 -13.61 8.83
N PRO A 25 5.13 -13.35 9.89
CA PRO A 25 5.61 -12.71 11.11
C PRO A 25 6.79 -13.39 11.82
N HIS A 26 6.92 -14.70 11.65
CA HIS A 26 7.97 -15.51 12.29
C HIS A 26 9.18 -15.75 11.38
N ASN A 27 9.13 -15.28 10.13
CA ASN A 27 10.26 -15.39 9.23
C ASN A 27 11.25 -14.27 9.53
N THR A 28 12.51 -14.63 9.81
CA THR A 28 13.58 -13.67 10.08
C THR A 28 14.45 -13.40 8.86
N ASP A 29 14.23 -14.11 7.75
CA ASP A 29 14.86 -13.81 6.47
C ASP A 29 14.17 -12.61 5.85
N TRP A 30 14.83 -11.46 5.84
CA TRP A 30 14.31 -10.23 5.23
C TRP A 30 14.70 -10.07 3.76
N SER A 31 15.36 -11.07 3.17
CA SER A 31 15.62 -11.09 1.73
C SER A 31 14.32 -11.24 0.94
N ILE A 32 14.34 -10.82 -0.33
CA ILE A 32 13.16 -10.92 -1.21
C ILE A 32 12.58 -12.34 -1.32
N LYS A 33 13.35 -13.39 -1.02
CA LYS A 33 12.92 -14.79 -1.11
C LYS A 33 11.82 -15.15 -0.11
N SER A 34 11.72 -14.41 1.00
CA SER A 34 10.72 -14.63 2.04
C SER A 34 9.40 -13.87 1.81
N TYR A 35 9.34 -13.03 0.77
CA TYR A 35 8.15 -12.27 0.41
C TYR A 35 7.38 -13.03 -0.66
N ILE A 36 6.10 -13.26 -0.38
CA ILE A 36 5.19 -14.04 -1.22
C ILE A 36 4.36 -13.06 -2.04
N ASP A 37 4.47 -13.13 -3.37
CA ASP A 37 3.58 -12.44 -4.30
C ASP A 37 2.21 -13.15 -4.28
N ILE A 38 1.16 -12.45 -3.85
CA ILE A 38 -0.18 -13.03 -3.66
C ILE A 38 -1.06 -12.76 -4.87
N SER A 39 -1.10 -11.51 -5.34
CA SER A 39 -2.01 -11.09 -6.38
C SER A 39 -1.61 -9.74 -6.98
N THR A 40 -2.15 -9.43 -8.16
CA THR A 40 -1.91 -8.19 -8.89
C THR A 40 -3.23 -7.45 -9.14
N PHE A 41 -3.24 -6.17 -8.82
CA PHE A 41 -4.31 -5.24 -9.12
C PHE A 41 -4.07 -4.65 -10.51
N THR A 42 -4.95 -4.94 -11.48
CA THR A 42 -4.85 -4.37 -12.84
C THR A 42 -6.05 -3.50 -13.20
N SER A 43 -7.18 -3.71 -12.54
CA SER A 43 -8.43 -2.98 -12.71
C SER A 43 -9.03 -2.56 -11.36
N VAL A 44 -10.01 -1.65 -11.41
CA VAL A 44 -10.81 -1.29 -10.22
C VAL A 44 -11.53 -2.52 -9.67
N GLU A 45 -12.02 -3.39 -10.53
CA GLU A 45 -12.72 -4.63 -10.16
C GLU A 45 -11.80 -5.59 -9.41
N ASP A 46 -10.56 -5.78 -9.89
CA ASP A 46 -9.53 -6.57 -9.17
C ASP A 46 -9.26 -5.98 -7.79
N THR A 47 -9.20 -4.65 -7.72
CA THR A 47 -8.96 -3.92 -6.46
C THR A 47 -10.04 -4.19 -5.44
N ILE A 48 -11.30 -4.07 -5.83
CA ILE A 48 -12.43 -4.39 -4.94
C ILE A 48 -12.40 -5.88 -4.58
N ALA A 49 -12.24 -6.77 -5.55
CA ALA A 49 -12.28 -8.21 -5.32
C ALA A 49 -11.19 -8.67 -4.35
N ILE A 50 -9.93 -8.29 -4.58
CA ILE A 50 -8.79 -8.68 -3.74
C ILE A 50 -8.92 -8.06 -2.35
N THR A 51 -9.23 -6.76 -2.25
CA THR A 51 -9.26 -6.05 -0.97
C THR A 51 -10.44 -6.48 -0.09
N GLU A 52 -11.63 -6.70 -0.65
CA GLU A 52 -12.81 -7.12 0.13
C GLU A 52 -12.78 -8.63 0.45
N THR A 53 -12.11 -9.46 -0.35
CA THR A 53 -11.96 -10.90 -0.05
C THR A 53 -10.92 -11.16 1.03
N LEU A 54 -9.98 -10.24 1.24
CA LEU A 54 -8.92 -10.39 2.23
C LEU A 54 -9.51 -10.39 3.66
N PRO A 55 -9.41 -11.50 4.42
CA PRO A 55 -9.97 -11.59 5.75
C PRO A 55 -9.32 -10.57 6.70
N ALA A 56 -10.12 -9.90 7.53
CA ALA A 56 -9.63 -8.94 8.51
C ALA A 56 -8.55 -9.51 9.43
N ILE A 57 -8.67 -10.78 9.79
CA ILE A 57 -7.68 -11.48 10.63
C ILE A 57 -6.30 -11.57 9.97
N LEU A 58 -6.21 -11.64 8.64
CA LEU A 58 -4.91 -11.62 7.94
C LEU A 58 -4.32 -10.21 7.93
N VAL A 59 -5.15 -9.19 7.71
CA VAL A 59 -4.69 -7.78 7.77
C VAL A 59 -4.19 -7.42 9.16
N GLU A 60 -4.82 -7.95 10.20
CA GLU A 60 -4.47 -7.68 11.60
C GLU A 60 -3.25 -8.45 12.11
N ASN A 61 -2.88 -9.58 11.47
CA ASN A 61 -1.88 -10.50 12.00
C ASN A 61 -0.74 -10.86 11.04
N CYS A 62 -0.81 -10.47 9.77
CA CYS A 62 0.27 -10.69 8.79
C CYS A 62 0.96 -9.38 8.42
N MET A 63 2.23 -9.47 8.01
CA MET A 63 2.88 -8.34 7.34
C MET A 63 2.45 -8.35 5.88
N LEU A 64 1.71 -7.34 5.46
CA LEU A 64 1.23 -7.19 4.09
C LEU A 64 1.81 -5.94 3.44
N PHE A 65 1.93 -5.98 2.13
CA PHE A 65 2.46 -4.88 1.32
C PHE A 65 1.63 -4.74 0.06
N VAL A 66 1.34 -3.51 -0.34
CA VAL A 66 0.83 -3.19 -1.68
C VAL A 66 1.85 -2.29 -2.34
N MET A 67 2.56 -2.80 -3.35
CA MET A 67 3.65 -2.10 -4.04
C MET A 67 3.27 -1.85 -5.50
N ARG A 68 3.72 -0.74 -6.10
CA ARG A 68 3.63 -0.58 -7.55
C ARG A 68 4.35 -1.72 -8.25
N GLU A 69 3.82 -2.16 -9.39
CA GLU A 69 4.43 -3.25 -10.17
C GLU A 69 5.90 -2.92 -10.52
N GLY A 70 6.78 -3.91 -10.36
CA GLY A 70 8.22 -3.77 -10.58
C GLY A 70 9.01 -3.23 -9.38
N ILE A 71 8.34 -2.81 -8.30
CA ILE A 71 9.00 -2.39 -7.05
C ILE A 71 8.87 -3.49 -5.99
N LYS A 72 9.99 -3.97 -5.49
CA LYS A 72 10.01 -4.97 -4.41
C LYS A 72 9.63 -4.34 -3.07
N PRO A 73 8.96 -5.07 -2.17
CA PRO A 73 8.59 -4.60 -0.82
C PRO A 73 9.79 -4.52 0.14
N THR A 74 10.96 -4.11 -0.37
CA THR A 74 12.19 -3.97 0.43
C THR A 74 12.80 -2.59 0.22
N TRP A 75 13.46 -2.10 1.25
CA TRP A 75 14.12 -0.80 1.31
C TRP A 75 15.39 -0.74 0.46
N GLU A 76 16.00 -1.87 0.10
CA GLU A 76 17.13 -1.98 -0.83
C GLU A 76 16.71 -1.82 -2.30
N ASP A 77 15.42 -1.96 -2.62
CA ASP A 77 14.92 -1.77 -3.99
C ASP A 77 15.38 -0.41 -4.54
N PRO A 78 15.87 -0.32 -5.79
CA PRO A 78 16.36 0.93 -6.38
C PRO A 78 15.36 2.09 -6.31
N LYS A 79 14.05 1.81 -6.32
CA LYS A 79 13.00 2.82 -6.19
C LYS A 79 12.69 3.20 -4.75
N ASN A 80 13.11 2.43 -3.75
CA ASN A 80 12.86 2.71 -2.33
C ASN A 80 14.10 3.23 -1.59
N ARG A 81 15.32 2.85 -2.00
CA ARG A 81 16.57 3.06 -1.26
C ARG A 81 16.95 4.51 -0.97
N ASN A 82 16.50 5.44 -1.81
CA ASN A 82 16.75 6.88 -1.64
C ASN A 82 15.57 7.62 -0.99
N GLY A 83 14.53 6.86 -0.65
CA GLY A 83 13.28 7.37 -0.13
C GLY A 83 13.15 7.26 1.38
N GLY A 84 11.90 7.25 1.80
CA GLY A 84 11.52 7.11 3.18
C GLY A 84 10.07 6.68 3.29
N CYS A 85 9.55 6.69 4.51
CA CYS A 85 8.16 6.33 4.73
C CYS A 85 7.51 7.21 5.80
N PHE A 86 6.23 7.50 5.59
CA PHE A 86 5.33 7.98 6.64
C PHE A 86 4.92 6.78 7.48
N SER A 87 5.01 6.88 8.81
CA SER A 87 4.71 5.79 9.73
C SER A 87 3.59 6.19 10.69
N TYR A 88 2.49 5.44 10.64
CA TYR A 88 1.28 5.65 11.42
C TYR A 88 1.04 4.50 12.39
N ARG A 89 0.58 4.83 13.59
CA ARG A 89 0.11 3.85 14.58
C ARG A 89 -1.41 3.78 14.52
N VAL A 90 -1.95 2.61 14.20
CA VAL A 90 -3.40 2.41 14.03
C VAL A 90 -3.88 1.31 14.94
N SER A 91 -4.88 1.59 15.80
CA SER A 91 -5.45 0.59 16.71
C SER A 91 -6.10 -0.56 15.93
N ASN A 92 -6.02 -1.80 16.46
CA ASN A 92 -6.60 -2.98 15.81
C ASN A 92 -8.10 -2.81 15.50
N LYS A 93 -8.85 -2.09 16.34
CA LYS A 93 -10.29 -1.79 16.09
C LYS A 93 -10.58 -1.14 14.74
N ASN A 94 -9.63 -0.36 14.20
CA ASN A 94 -9.81 0.41 12.98
C ASN A 94 -8.94 -0.10 11.82
N VAL A 95 -8.02 -1.03 12.09
CA VAL A 95 -6.89 -1.26 11.19
C VAL A 95 -7.32 -1.86 9.86
N TYR A 96 -8.27 -2.80 9.86
CA TYR A 96 -8.78 -3.40 8.63
C TYR A 96 -9.39 -2.35 7.70
N LYS A 97 -10.23 -1.47 8.27
CA LYS A 97 -10.85 -0.38 7.51
C LYS A 97 -9.81 0.61 6.99
N VAL A 98 -8.85 1.00 7.82
CA VAL A 98 -7.79 1.95 7.42
C VAL A 98 -6.92 1.35 6.31
N TRP A 99 -6.54 0.08 6.41
CA TRP A 99 -5.78 -0.62 5.38
C TRP A 99 -6.55 -0.65 4.05
N LYS A 100 -7.82 -1.04 4.10
CA LYS A 100 -8.70 -1.09 2.94
C LYS A 100 -8.85 0.27 2.25
N ASP A 101 -9.25 1.29 3.01
CA ASP A 101 -9.44 2.64 2.47
C ASP A 101 -8.10 3.20 1.93
N LEU A 102 -6.98 2.90 2.60
CA LEU A 102 -5.64 3.29 2.15
C LEU A 102 -5.29 2.62 0.81
N THR A 103 -5.58 1.33 0.64
CA THR A 103 -5.37 0.62 -0.63
C THR A 103 -6.16 1.30 -1.76
N TYR A 104 -7.42 1.66 -1.54
CA TYR A 104 -8.23 2.34 -2.55
C TYR A 104 -7.65 3.70 -2.96
N VAL A 105 -7.22 4.52 -2.00
CA VAL A 105 -6.71 5.86 -2.34
C VAL A 105 -5.33 5.84 -3.00
N ILE A 106 -4.46 4.85 -2.72
CA ILE A 106 -3.17 4.74 -3.42
C ILE A 106 -3.36 4.21 -4.84
N VAL A 107 -4.22 3.20 -5.02
CA VAL A 107 -4.50 2.58 -6.32
C VAL A 107 -5.26 3.55 -7.22
N GLY A 108 -6.20 4.31 -6.65
CA GLY A 108 -6.94 5.36 -7.34
C GLY A 108 -6.16 6.67 -7.53
N GLY A 109 -4.93 6.78 -7.04
CA GLY A 109 -4.11 8.00 -7.21
C GLY A 109 -4.63 9.23 -6.45
N THR A 110 -5.43 9.05 -5.40
CA THR A 110 -6.10 10.12 -4.64
C THR A 110 -5.55 10.33 -3.23
N ILE A 111 -4.43 9.68 -2.90
CA ILE A 111 -3.74 9.82 -1.60
C ILE A 111 -3.31 11.26 -1.29
N SER A 112 -3.16 12.13 -2.29
CA SER A 112 -2.85 13.56 -2.13
C SER A 112 -3.38 14.38 -3.31
N LYS A 113 -3.58 15.68 -3.09
CA LYS A 113 -3.86 16.65 -4.16
C LYS A 113 -2.61 17.05 -4.95
N HIS A 114 -1.42 16.64 -4.51
CA HIS A 114 -0.16 16.97 -5.15
C HIS A 114 0.33 15.81 -6.05
N PRO A 115 0.34 15.97 -7.39
CA PRO A 115 0.74 14.88 -8.29
C PRO A 115 2.16 14.36 -8.04
N ASN A 116 3.10 15.25 -7.71
CA ASN A 116 4.48 14.84 -7.36
C ASN A 116 4.53 13.94 -6.12
N PHE A 117 3.66 14.19 -5.13
CA PHE A 117 3.52 13.33 -3.97
C PHE A 117 2.98 11.96 -4.40
N VAL A 118 1.87 11.93 -5.14
CA VAL A 118 1.22 10.69 -5.61
C VAL A 118 2.19 9.83 -6.44
N ASN A 119 2.92 10.45 -7.37
CA ASN A 119 3.90 9.78 -8.22
C ASN A 119 5.11 9.27 -7.44
N SER A 120 5.41 9.87 -6.28
CA SER A 120 6.51 9.43 -5.43
C SER A 120 6.15 8.26 -4.51
N VAL A 121 4.86 7.94 -4.32
CA VAL A 121 4.41 6.78 -3.53
C VAL A 121 4.78 5.48 -4.26
N THR A 122 5.61 4.65 -3.63
CA THR A 122 6.02 3.35 -4.19
C THR A 122 5.18 2.19 -3.68
N GLY A 123 4.56 2.35 -2.51
CA GLY A 123 3.74 1.32 -1.89
C GLY A 123 3.30 1.65 -0.47
N ILE A 124 2.62 0.70 0.15
CA ILE A 124 2.22 0.73 1.54
C ILE A 124 2.55 -0.60 2.20
N THR A 125 2.71 -0.58 3.53
CA THR A 125 2.85 -1.79 4.33
C THR A 125 2.03 -1.68 5.61
N ILE A 126 1.61 -2.82 6.12
CA ILE A 126 1.05 -2.98 7.44
C ILE A 126 1.87 -4.02 8.20
N SER A 127 2.23 -3.72 9.44
CA SER A 127 2.98 -4.61 10.32
C SER A 127 2.28 -4.74 11.68
N PRO A 128 1.88 -5.95 12.10
CA PRO A 128 1.14 -6.16 13.33
C PRO A 128 2.00 -5.94 14.58
N LYS A 129 1.37 -5.42 15.64
CA LYS A 129 1.88 -5.35 17.02
C LYS A 129 0.77 -5.80 17.98
N LYS A 130 1.06 -5.85 19.28
CA LYS A 130 0.15 -6.44 20.29
C LYS A 130 -1.26 -5.82 20.32
N SER A 131 -1.40 -4.50 20.18
CA SER A 131 -2.70 -3.80 20.30
C SER A 131 -2.96 -2.77 19.18
N PHE A 132 -2.07 -2.73 18.20
CA PHE A 132 -2.12 -1.81 17.07
C PHE A 132 -1.31 -2.42 15.93
N CYS A 133 -1.46 -1.87 14.73
CA CYS A 133 -0.53 -2.09 13.63
C CYS A 133 0.22 -0.80 13.31
N ILE A 134 1.41 -0.96 12.76
CA ILE A 134 2.13 0.13 12.10
C ILE A 134 1.79 0.07 10.62
N ILE A 135 1.16 1.11 10.11
CA ILE A 135 0.92 1.29 8.68
C ILE A 135 1.95 2.29 8.16
N LYS A 136 2.58 2.00 7.03
CA LYS A 136 3.49 2.95 6.38
C LYS A 136 3.15 3.20 4.93
N ILE A 137 3.38 4.43 4.49
CA ILE A 137 3.35 4.83 3.09
C ILE A 137 4.79 5.06 2.64
N TRP A 138 5.24 4.31 1.64
CA TRP A 138 6.60 4.31 1.13
C TRP A 138 6.72 5.32 0.00
N MET A 139 7.81 6.07 0.02
CA MET A 139 8.13 7.14 -0.92
C MET A 139 9.44 6.81 -1.62
N SER A 140 9.57 7.17 -2.90
CA SER A 140 10.79 6.94 -3.69
C SER A 140 11.92 7.94 -3.42
N ASN A 141 11.59 9.05 -2.77
CA ASN A 141 12.51 10.12 -2.40
C ASN A 141 12.02 10.79 -1.11
N CYS A 142 12.81 11.73 -0.59
CA CYS A 142 12.51 12.46 0.65
C CYS A 142 12.08 13.92 0.41
N LEU A 143 11.59 14.27 -0.79
CA LEU A 143 11.18 15.65 -1.12
C LEU A 143 9.90 16.06 -0.39
N HIS A 144 9.05 15.08 -0.05
CA HIS A 144 7.79 15.29 0.66
C HIS A 144 7.81 14.56 2.00
N GLN A 145 7.94 15.33 3.09
CA GLN A 145 8.02 14.78 4.45
C GLN A 145 6.90 15.29 5.37
N ASN A 146 6.08 16.22 4.90
CA ASN A 146 4.94 16.74 5.66
C ASN A 146 3.77 15.73 5.60
N PRO A 147 3.36 15.11 6.72
CA PRO A 147 2.26 14.15 6.72
C PRO A 147 0.90 14.78 6.41
N GLY A 148 0.77 16.11 6.53
CA GLY A 148 -0.45 16.84 6.12
C GLY A 148 -0.70 16.83 4.61
N LEU A 149 0.21 16.29 3.80
CA LEU A 149 -0.01 16.08 2.36
C LEU A 149 -0.86 14.85 2.06
N VAL A 150 -0.99 13.92 3.01
CA VAL A 150 -1.91 12.78 2.89
C VAL A 150 -3.34 13.28 3.05
N THR A 151 -4.23 12.81 2.17
CA THR A 151 -5.62 13.28 2.12
C THR A 151 -6.33 13.14 3.49
N PRO A 152 -7.03 14.19 3.96
CA PRO A 152 -7.79 14.13 5.21
C PRO A 152 -9.02 13.22 5.11
N ASP A 153 -9.42 12.82 3.90
CA ASP A 153 -10.56 11.91 3.68
C ASP A 153 -10.27 10.49 4.21
N LEU A 154 -8.98 10.14 4.36
CA LEU A 154 -8.55 8.86 4.91
C LEU A 154 -8.63 8.87 6.44
N LYS A 155 -9.83 8.56 6.95
CA LYS A 155 -10.09 8.47 8.39
C LYS A 155 -9.16 7.43 9.03
N GLY A 156 -8.54 7.80 10.16
CA GLY A 156 -7.66 6.91 10.93
C GLY A 156 -6.17 7.04 10.64
N LEU A 157 -5.77 7.78 9.59
CA LEU A 157 -4.38 8.23 9.41
C LEU A 157 -4.27 9.73 9.70
N THR A 158 -4.03 10.08 10.97
CA THR A 158 -3.87 11.49 11.37
C THR A 158 -2.41 11.95 11.17
N PRO A 159 -2.17 13.19 10.71
CA PRO A 159 -0.84 13.77 10.69
C PRO A 159 -0.18 13.83 12.07
N GLN A 160 -0.98 14.01 13.12
CA GLN A 160 -0.53 14.02 14.51
C GLN A 160 0.04 12.65 14.88
N GLY A 161 1.30 12.63 15.33
CA GLY A 161 2.02 11.41 15.69
C GLY A 161 2.56 10.60 14.51
N CYS A 162 2.31 11.03 13.26
CA CYS A 162 2.97 10.46 12.10
C CYS A 162 4.44 10.88 12.06
N LEU A 163 5.33 9.91 11.84
CA LEU A 163 6.76 10.14 11.67
C LEU A 163 7.17 9.86 10.22
N PHE A 164 7.85 10.80 9.58
CA PHE A 164 8.59 10.50 8.35
C PHE A 164 9.98 9.98 8.69
N LYS A 165 10.37 8.84 8.13
CA LYS A 165 11.70 8.24 8.33
C LYS A 165 12.33 7.88 7.00
N LYS A 166 13.54 8.38 6.75
CA LYS A 166 14.37 7.98 5.61
C LYS A 166 14.78 6.51 5.73
N HIS A 167 14.83 5.79 4.62
CA HIS A 167 15.38 4.43 4.57
C HIS A 167 16.92 4.48 4.68
N THR A 168 17.52 3.51 5.37
CA THR A 168 18.97 3.47 5.64
C THR A 168 19.61 2.14 5.23
N PRO A 169 19.45 1.67 3.96
CA PRO A 169 19.84 0.33 3.53
C PRO A 169 21.27 -0.01 3.93
N GLU A 170 21.45 -1.18 4.53
CA GLU A 170 22.77 -1.76 4.79
C GLU A 170 23.32 -2.29 3.47
N TYR A 171 24.56 -1.91 3.13
CA TYR A 171 25.27 -2.35 1.92
C TYR A 171 26.36 -3.33 2.30
#